data_AF-U2NP77-F1
#
_entry.id   AF-U2NP77-F1
#
_cell.length_a   1.000
_cell.length_b   1.000
_cell.length_c   1.000
_cell.angle_alpha   90.00
_cell.angle_beta   90.00
_cell.angle_gamma   90.00
#
_symmetry.space_group_name_H-M   'P 1'
#
loop_
_entity.id
_entity.type
_entity.pdbx_description
1 polymer ?
#
loop_
_entity_poly.entity_id
_entity_poly.type
_entity_poly.pdbx_seq_one_letter_code
_entity_poly.pdbx_strand_id
1 'polypeptide(L)'
;MWSDIETSKDLLGYTVHAELLKKIVMEQSNLPVTIGLYGDWGCGKSSMLKILQEKIEKDADSKENSIVIYFDGWSFESFDDAKMALIQGIVDKLESNTSIKEDCRAKVKELSKTAKEKIFSMRTLLWSVKNIVAPVALTYATGGLPILPSLITFFKSYNSDDKKKELVDALTGKDAEPFLKKAFNTHINVDQFSAVREFRKSFCDLIEATEKDRVVILIDDLDRCLPQHIIDNLEAIKLFLNVEKTAFFIAADQDIVSNAIMKQYGEKIGIEKRTRGVRSIGEDYMDKFIHIPYIIPKLSDQEVESYVTLLLCESVLSPSDFQAIHNDFQKYIIEHKFEGYGWNNIKEMQGVKENKELAGIVAFMAHCTTSISHSLYRNPRLIKRFLNAFEIRSQLLQLSGNFSETNKYLLLKLMLLETSHSILFGQLNRWTIENKGFSPEIKELEQQAAKDQIDIENYKDWNSKDVKELLTMEPYFSSCDLREIYWVSRDKLIDGMGGTTLIPERIKKLLKMIYSADTDSKMKQQCEEVKVLNGADLDSFFEMLDGKMLTDSEETTPYRVYYYLIELEIDGAYNRFIKTFSRIAEKAPFSISNYLKKLLDKFNNDKVLLELIYKNNKLTRIMFPKATKKTNK
;
A
#
# COMPACT_ATOMS: atom_id res chain seq x y z
N MET A 1 18.07 -10.27 -13.88
CA MET A 1 17.04 -9.40 -13.29
C MET A 1 15.66 -9.98 -13.55
N TRP A 2 14.73 -9.81 -12.62
CA TRP A 2 13.39 -10.41 -12.67
C TRP A 2 12.34 -9.35 -12.98
N SER A 3 11.35 -9.69 -13.80
CA SER A 3 10.22 -8.79 -14.08
C SER A 3 9.30 -8.67 -12.86
N ASP A 4 8.86 -7.44 -12.57
CA ASP A 4 7.88 -7.13 -11.52
C ASP A 4 6.44 -7.23 -12.08
N ILE A 5 6.12 -8.41 -12.63
CA ILE A 5 4.81 -8.77 -13.17
C ILE A 5 4.27 -10.03 -12.49
N GLU A 6 2.96 -10.20 -12.53
CA GLU A 6 2.29 -11.43 -12.13
C GLU A 6 2.72 -12.61 -13.03
N THR A 7 2.76 -13.80 -12.45
CA THR A 7 3.20 -15.01 -13.16
C THR A 7 2.52 -16.24 -12.61
N SER A 8 2.30 -17.23 -13.46
CA SER A 8 1.87 -18.56 -13.07
C SER A 8 3.04 -19.49 -12.68
N LYS A 9 4.28 -19.05 -12.91
CA LYS A 9 5.47 -19.74 -12.40
C LYS A 9 5.55 -19.56 -10.89
N ASP A 10 5.18 -20.61 -10.18
CA ASP A 10 5.09 -20.59 -8.72
C ASP A 10 6.46 -20.78 -8.04
N LEU A 11 7.02 -19.69 -7.53
CA LEU A 11 8.23 -19.71 -6.70
C LEU A 11 7.92 -19.54 -5.20
N LEU A 12 6.64 -19.46 -4.82
CA LEU A 12 6.19 -19.13 -3.47
C LEU A 12 5.44 -20.29 -2.80
N GLY A 13 5.21 -21.39 -3.52
CA GLY A 13 4.41 -22.53 -3.04
C GLY A 13 2.91 -22.31 -3.11
N TYR A 14 2.46 -21.33 -3.89
CA TYR A 14 1.04 -20.97 -4.04
C TYR A 14 0.21 -22.01 -4.79
N THR A 15 0.86 -22.97 -5.44
CA THR A 15 0.21 -24.12 -6.09
C THR A 15 -0.71 -24.88 -5.14
N VAL A 16 -0.30 -25.12 -3.89
CA VAL A 16 -1.13 -25.86 -2.91
C VAL A 16 -2.44 -25.11 -2.62
N HIS A 17 -2.37 -23.79 -2.51
CA HIS A 17 -3.53 -22.93 -2.29
C HIS A 17 -4.42 -22.87 -3.54
N ALA A 18 -3.84 -22.71 -4.72
CA ALA A 18 -4.57 -22.71 -5.99
C ALA A 18 -5.30 -24.03 -6.23
N GLU A 19 -4.70 -25.19 -5.89
CA GLU A 19 -5.35 -26.49 -5.99
C GLU A 19 -6.53 -26.64 -5.04
N LEU A 20 -6.43 -26.11 -3.81
CA LEU A 20 -7.56 -26.07 -2.88
C LEU A 20 -8.71 -25.23 -3.46
N LEU A 21 -8.41 -24.03 -3.93
CA LEU A 21 -9.40 -23.12 -4.52
C LEU A 21 -10.05 -23.73 -5.77
N LYS A 22 -9.26 -24.39 -6.63
CA LYS A 22 -9.75 -25.17 -7.78
C LYS A 22 -10.74 -26.24 -7.32
N LYS A 23 -10.40 -27.07 -6.32
CA LYS A 23 -11.30 -28.13 -5.81
C LYS A 23 -12.63 -27.57 -5.34
N ILE A 24 -12.63 -26.44 -4.63
CA ILE A 24 -13.86 -25.78 -4.16
C ILE A 24 -14.76 -25.42 -5.34
N VAL A 25 -14.22 -24.83 -6.42
CA VAL A 25 -15.03 -24.35 -7.55
C VAL A 25 -15.36 -25.42 -8.59
N MET A 26 -14.65 -26.54 -8.59
CA MET A 26 -14.98 -27.69 -9.45
C MET A 26 -16.15 -28.51 -8.90
N GLU A 27 -16.35 -28.50 -7.59
CA GLU A 27 -17.47 -29.15 -6.91
C GLU A 27 -18.79 -28.42 -7.23
N GLN A 28 -19.68 -29.06 -7.99
CA GLN A 28 -20.92 -28.44 -8.47
C GLN A 28 -21.84 -28.00 -7.33
N SER A 29 -21.85 -28.74 -6.20
CA SER A 29 -22.67 -28.42 -5.02
C SER A 29 -22.26 -27.12 -4.31
N ASN A 30 -21.06 -26.60 -4.59
CA ASN A 30 -20.60 -25.32 -4.07
C ASN A 30 -21.06 -24.13 -4.92
N LEU A 31 -21.56 -24.35 -6.14
CA LEU A 31 -21.94 -23.26 -7.05
C LEU A 31 -23.40 -22.81 -6.79
N PRO A 32 -23.69 -21.50 -6.87
CA PRO A 32 -22.76 -20.40 -7.13
C PRO A 32 -21.93 -20.01 -5.90
N VAL A 33 -20.67 -19.62 -6.12
CA VAL A 33 -19.75 -19.21 -5.04
C VAL A 33 -19.02 -17.92 -5.35
N THR A 34 -18.63 -17.20 -4.31
CA THR A 34 -17.79 -16.01 -4.43
C THR A 34 -16.73 -16.03 -3.35
N ILE A 35 -15.48 -16.02 -3.77
CA ILE A 35 -14.29 -16.17 -2.94
C ILE A 35 -13.54 -14.84 -2.95
N GLY A 36 -13.33 -14.27 -1.77
CA GLY A 36 -12.50 -13.08 -1.61
C GLY A 36 -11.06 -13.49 -1.41
N LEU A 37 -10.18 -13.18 -2.36
CA LEU A 37 -8.75 -13.47 -2.26
C LEU A 37 -8.02 -12.24 -1.69
N TYR A 38 -7.81 -12.24 -0.38
CA TYR A 38 -7.28 -11.08 0.33
C TYR A 38 -5.79 -11.19 0.63
N GLY A 39 -5.14 -10.03 0.70
CA GLY A 39 -3.76 -9.90 1.13
C GLY A 39 -3.22 -8.52 0.82
N ASP A 40 -2.12 -8.16 1.49
CA ASP A 40 -1.47 -6.86 1.33
C ASP A 40 -1.00 -6.65 -0.12
N TRP A 41 -0.76 -5.40 -0.50
CA TRP A 41 -0.13 -5.08 -1.77
C TRP A 41 1.21 -5.82 -1.95
N GLY A 42 1.41 -6.47 -3.10
CA GLY A 42 2.65 -7.19 -3.40
C GLY A 42 2.78 -8.60 -2.80
N CYS A 43 1.75 -9.10 -2.10
CA CYS A 43 1.75 -10.48 -1.56
C CYS A 43 1.55 -11.57 -2.63
N GLY A 44 1.19 -11.22 -3.88
CA GLY A 44 1.04 -12.20 -4.96
C GLY A 44 -0.40 -12.65 -5.27
N LYS A 45 -1.42 -11.85 -4.92
CA LYS A 45 -2.83 -12.12 -5.29
C LYS A 45 -3.03 -12.38 -6.79
N SER A 46 -2.52 -11.49 -7.65
CA SER A 46 -2.58 -11.63 -9.12
C SER A 46 -1.88 -12.91 -9.60
N SER A 47 -0.70 -13.23 -9.05
CA SER A 47 0.00 -14.49 -9.36
C SER A 47 -0.80 -15.71 -8.93
N MET A 48 -1.44 -15.70 -7.75
CA MET A 48 -2.33 -16.77 -7.30
C MET A 48 -3.51 -16.97 -8.28
N LEU A 49 -4.12 -15.89 -8.77
CA LEU A 49 -5.17 -15.98 -9.79
C LEU A 49 -4.65 -16.57 -11.11
N LYS A 50 -3.43 -16.20 -11.55
CA LYS A 50 -2.79 -16.78 -12.75
C LYS A 50 -2.47 -18.26 -12.58
N ILE A 51 -1.95 -18.67 -11.41
CA ILE A 51 -1.72 -20.09 -11.09
C ILE A 51 -3.04 -20.85 -11.14
N LEU A 52 -4.08 -20.34 -10.48
CA LEU A 52 -5.41 -20.95 -10.49
C LEU A 52 -5.98 -21.07 -11.91
N GLN A 53 -5.91 -20.01 -12.72
CA GLN A 53 -6.32 -20.03 -14.12
C GLN A 53 -5.62 -21.15 -14.89
N GLU A 54 -4.28 -21.20 -14.80
CA GLU A 54 -3.49 -22.21 -15.50
C GLU A 54 -3.84 -23.63 -15.04
N LYS A 55 -4.07 -23.84 -13.74
CA LYS A 55 -4.45 -25.14 -13.17
C LYS A 55 -5.81 -25.63 -13.62
N ILE A 56 -6.74 -24.72 -13.91
CA ILE A 56 -8.06 -25.06 -14.48
C ILE A 56 -7.91 -25.34 -15.98
N GLU A 57 -7.16 -24.51 -16.72
CA GLU A 57 -7.04 -24.59 -18.17
C GLU A 57 -6.12 -25.73 -18.67
N LYS A 58 -5.17 -26.21 -17.85
CA LYS A 58 -4.30 -27.34 -18.18
C LYS A 58 -4.87 -28.71 -17.79
N ASP A 59 -5.85 -28.73 -16.90
CA ASP A 59 -6.51 -29.96 -16.47
C ASP A 59 -7.62 -30.31 -17.45
N ALA A 60 -7.51 -31.45 -18.14
CA ALA A 60 -8.40 -31.78 -19.26
C ALA A 60 -9.87 -31.81 -18.84
N ASP A 61 -10.19 -32.43 -17.70
CA ASP A 61 -11.56 -32.55 -17.19
C ASP A 61 -12.12 -31.19 -16.76
N SER A 62 -11.30 -30.38 -16.10
CA SER A 62 -11.70 -29.03 -15.68
C SER A 62 -11.90 -28.12 -16.91
N LYS A 63 -11.00 -28.17 -17.88
CA LYS A 63 -11.03 -27.34 -19.09
C LYS A 63 -12.23 -27.65 -19.98
N GLU A 64 -12.58 -28.92 -20.15
CA GLU A 64 -13.72 -29.31 -20.97
C GLU A 64 -15.03 -28.77 -20.38
N ASN A 65 -15.13 -28.72 -19.05
CA ASN A 65 -16.36 -28.37 -18.34
C ASN A 65 -16.39 -26.94 -17.78
N SER A 66 -15.36 -26.12 -18.02
CA SER A 66 -15.31 -24.75 -17.49
C SER A 66 -14.90 -23.71 -18.51
N ILE A 67 -15.37 -22.48 -18.28
CA ILE A 67 -14.83 -21.27 -18.92
C ILE A 67 -14.19 -20.42 -17.82
N VAL A 68 -12.94 -20.00 -18.02
CA VAL A 68 -12.26 -19.06 -17.13
C VAL A 68 -12.21 -17.68 -17.78
N ILE A 69 -12.62 -16.66 -17.03
CA ILE A 69 -12.66 -15.26 -17.47
C ILE A 69 -11.83 -14.44 -16.50
N TYR A 70 -10.75 -13.85 -16.98
CA TYR A 70 -9.94 -12.92 -16.21
C TYR A 70 -10.38 -11.48 -16.46
N PHE A 71 -10.58 -10.67 -15.43
CA PHE A 71 -10.93 -9.26 -15.52
C PHE A 71 -10.02 -8.44 -14.58
N ASP A 72 -9.31 -7.48 -15.14
CA ASP A 72 -8.53 -6.51 -14.38
C ASP A 72 -9.39 -5.25 -14.20
N GLY A 73 -9.78 -4.96 -12.96
CA GLY A 73 -10.62 -3.80 -12.63
C GLY A 73 -9.96 -2.46 -12.90
N TRP A 74 -8.63 -2.39 -12.79
CA TRP A 74 -7.88 -1.14 -12.94
C TRP A 74 -7.76 -0.71 -14.41
N SER A 75 -7.59 -1.67 -15.33
CA SER A 75 -7.55 -1.42 -16.78
C SER A 75 -8.80 -0.69 -17.32
N PHE A 76 -9.94 -0.77 -16.61
CA PHE A 76 -11.20 -0.12 -17.00
C PHE A 76 -11.57 1.08 -16.13
N GLU A 77 -10.63 1.62 -15.36
CA GLU A 77 -10.85 2.77 -14.47
C GLU A 77 -11.19 4.07 -15.22
N SER A 78 -10.71 4.24 -16.45
CA SER A 78 -10.95 5.46 -17.25
C SER A 78 -12.34 5.52 -17.89
N PHE A 79 -13.14 4.46 -17.79
CA PHE A 79 -14.49 4.45 -18.32
C PHE A 79 -15.44 5.13 -17.34
N ASP A 80 -16.27 6.05 -17.87
CA ASP A 80 -17.29 6.79 -17.11
C ASP A 80 -18.27 5.88 -16.33
N ASP A 81 -18.30 4.58 -16.65
CA ASP A 81 -19.13 3.57 -16.00
C ASP A 81 -18.35 2.25 -15.85
N ALA A 82 -17.52 2.16 -14.81
CA ALA A 82 -16.75 0.97 -14.47
C ALA A 82 -17.63 -0.27 -14.29
N LYS A 83 -18.85 -0.10 -13.74
CA LYS A 83 -19.84 -1.17 -13.59
C LYS A 83 -20.21 -1.77 -14.93
N MET A 84 -20.54 -0.93 -15.90
CA MET A 84 -20.90 -1.37 -17.24
C MET A 84 -19.72 -2.02 -17.98
N ALA A 85 -18.52 -1.48 -17.81
CA ALA A 85 -17.31 -2.07 -18.38
C ALA A 85 -17.08 -3.50 -17.88
N LEU A 86 -17.28 -3.76 -16.58
CA LEU A 86 -17.18 -5.09 -15.99
C LEU A 86 -18.26 -6.04 -16.55
N ILE A 87 -19.52 -5.60 -16.53
CA ILE A 87 -20.64 -6.44 -16.97
C ILE A 87 -20.48 -6.81 -18.45
N GLN A 88 -20.21 -5.82 -19.29
CA GLN A 88 -20.05 -6.03 -20.72
C GLN A 88 -18.79 -6.83 -21.03
N GLY A 89 -17.68 -6.57 -20.33
CA GLY A 89 -16.44 -7.32 -20.48
C GLY A 89 -16.58 -8.81 -20.16
N ILE A 90 -17.41 -9.18 -19.17
CA ILE A 90 -17.72 -10.59 -18.88
C ILE A 90 -18.51 -11.22 -20.03
N VAL A 91 -19.56 -10.56 -20.53
CA VAL A 91 -20.38 -11.08 -21.64
C VAL A 91 -19.55 -11.19 -22.92
N ASP A 92 -18.71 -10.20 -23.23
CA ASP A 92 -17.81 -10.22 -24.41
C ASP A 92 -16.80 -11.37 -24.34
N LYS A 93 -16.23 -11.64 -23.16
CA LYS A 93 -15.29 -12.74 -22.96
C LYS A 93 -15.96 -14.11 -22.98
N LEU A 94 -17.22 -14.21 -22.58
CA LEU A 94 -18.03 -15.41 -22.81
C LEU A 94 -18.29 -15.64 -24.29
N GLU A 95 -18.78 -14.61 -25.00
CA GLU A 95 -19.12 -14.69 -26.42
C GLU A 95 -17.93 -15.14 -27.29
N SER A 96 -16.76 -14.57 -27.00
CA SER A 96 -15.53 -14.82 -27.76
C SER A 96 -14.72 -16.02 -27.27
N ASN A 97 -15.20 -16.77 -26.28
CA ASN A 97 -14.42 -17.85 -25.68
C ASN A 97 -14.19 -19.01 -26.66
N THR A 98 -12.94 -19.43 -26.83
CA THR A 98 -12.55 -20.45 -27.80
C THR A 98 -12.92 -21.88 -27.38
N SER A 99 -13.20 -22.11 -26.09
CA SER A 99 -13.59 -23.43 -25.58
C SER A 99 -15.05 -23.81 -25.87
N ILE A 100 -15.83 -22.88 -26.43
CA ILE A 100 -17.21 -23.09 -26.85
C ILE A 100 -17.21 -23.82 -28.20
N LYS A 101 -17.96 -24.92 -28.27
CA LYS A 101 -18.12 -25.74 -29.48
C LYS A 101 -18.82 -24.95 -30.59
N GLU A 102 -18.48 -25.25 -31.85
CA GLU A 102 -18.97 -24.52 -33.03
C GLU A 102 -20.51 -24.50 -33.15
N ASP A 103 -21.16 -25.59 -32.80
CA ASP A 103 -22.63 -25.72 -32.77
C ASP A 103 -23.30 -24.79 -31.76
N CYS A 104 -22.62 -24.48 -30.65
CA CYS A 104 -23.11 -23.58 -29.60
C CYS A 104 -22.88 -22.10 -29.94
N ARG A 105 -21.88 -21.76 -30.77
CA ARG A 105 -21.43 -20.37 -31.01
C ARG A 105 -22.53 -19.44 -31.52
N ALA A 106 -23.37 -19.90 -32.44
CA ALA A 106 -24.44 -19.08 -32.98
C ALA A 106 -25.47 -18.70 -31.90
N LYS A 107 -25.86 -19.68 -31.06
CA LYS A 107 -26.79 -19.48 -29.94
C LYS A 107 -26.19 -18.58 -28.86
N VAL A 108 -24.92 -18.81 -28.49
CA VAL A 108 -24.18 -17.98 -27.54
C VAL A 108 -24.12 -16.53 -28.02
N LYS A 109 -23.85 -16.30 -29.31
CA LYS A 109 -23.79 -14.95 -29.89
C LYS A 109 -25.14 -14.23 -29.84
N GLU A 110 -26.22 -14.93 -30.16
CA GLU A 110 -27.60 -14.38 -30.07
C GLU A 110 -27.98 -14.01 -28.63
N LEU A 111 -27.70 -14.90 -27.68
CA LEU A 111 -28.00 -14.66 -26.26
C LEU A 111 -27.07 -13.61 -25.65
N SER A 112 -25.82 -13.51 -26.11
CA SER A 112 -24.90 -12.44 -25.72
C SER A 112 -25.43 -11.08 -26.16
N LYS A 113 -25.97 -10.98 -27.38
CA LYS A 113 -26.64 -9.77 -27.86
C LYS A 113 -27.85 -9.42 -27.00
N THR A 114 -28.68 -10.41 -26.67
CA THR A 114 -29.84 -10.24 -25.78
C THR A 114 -29.43 -9.74 -24.39
N ALA A 115 -28.40 -10.35 -23.79
CA ALA A 115 -27.86 -9.92 -22.51
C ALA A 115 -27.35 -8.47 -22.59
N LYS A 116 -26.59 -8.10 -23.63
CA LYS A 116 -26.10 -6.72 -23.87
C LYS A 116 -27.25 -5.71 -24.00
N GLU A 117 -28.31 -6.05 -24.72
CA GLU A 117 -29.50 -5.20 -24.85
C GLU A 117 -30.17 -4.98 -23.48
N LYS A 118 -30.28 -6.03 -22.65
CA LYS A 118 -30.80 -5.91 -21.28
C LYS A 118 -29.91 -5.04 -20.39
N ILE A 119 -28.59 -5.21 -20.47
CA ILE A 119 -27.63 -4.35 -19.76
C ILE A 119 -27.81 -2.88 -20.17
N PHE A 120 -27.95 -2.60 -21.46
CA PHE A 120 -28.18 -1.22 -21.95
C PHE A 120 -29.52 -0.64 -21.47
N SER A 121 -30.58 -1.46 -21.43
CA SER A 121 -31.88 -1.05 -20.88
C SER A 121 -31.83 -0.77 -19.37
N MET A 122 -30.97 -1.46 -18.63
CA MET A 122 -30.71 -1.15 -17.21
C MET A 122 -29.98 0.17 -17.05
N ARG A 123 -29.01 0.47 -17.93
CA ARG A 123 -28.26 1.74 -17.89
C ARG A 123 -29.19 2.96 -18.03
N THR A 124 -30.21 2.90 -18.89
CA THR A 124 -31.16 4.00 -19.06
C THR A 124 -32.10 4.18 -17.86
N LEU A 125 -32.51 3.09 -17.19
CA LEU A 125 -33.35 3.07 -15.99
C LEU A 125 -32.61 3.46 -14.69
N LEU A 126 -31.31 3.19 -14.61
CA LEU A 126 -30.47 3.57 -13.47
C LEU A 126 -30.03 5.04 -13.54
N TRP A 127 -29.84 5.61 -14.74
CA TRP A 127 -29.36 6.98 -14.93
C TRP A 127 -30.44 8.07 -14.87
N SER A 128 -31.73 7.69 -14.93
CA SER A 128 -32.85 8.63 -14.78
C SER A 128 -33.03 9.16 -13.34
N VAL A 129 -32.23 8.67 -12.38
CA VAL A 129 -32.34 9.02 -10.94
C VAL A 129 -31.04 9.67 -10.45
N LYS A 130 -30.49 10.65 -11.17
CA LYS A 130 -29.29 11.38 -10.73
C LYS A 130 -29.47 12.20 -9.44
N ASN A 131 -30.70 12.34 -8.90
CA ASN A 131 -31.03 13.33 -7.87
C ASN A 131 -31.86 12.88 -6.65
N ILE A 132 -32.05 11.57 -6.38
CA ILE A 132 -32.82 11.18 -5.18
C ILE A 132 -32.06 10.15 -4.35
N VAL A 133 -31.46 10.65 -3.28
CA VAL A 133 -31.24 9.88 -2.05
C VAL A 133 -32.62 9.47 -1.53
N ALA A 134 -33.01 8.21 -1.76
CA ALA A 134 -34.16 7.62 -1.08
C ALA A 134 -33.72 6.28 -0.44
N PRO A 135 -33.63 6.22 0.90
CA PRO A 135 -33.37 4.99 1.62
C PRO A 135 -34.68 4.21 1.83
N VAL A 136 -34.50 2.91 2.05
CA VAL A 136 -35.44 1.91 2.61
C VAL A 136 -36.28 1.13 1.57
N ALA A 137 -35.71 0.11 0.93
CA ALA A 137 -36.44 -1.11 0.51
C ALA A 137 -35.54 -2.12 -0.25
N LEU A 138 -34.61 -2.79 0.45
CA LEU A 138 -33.80 -3.85 -0.18
C LEU A 138 -33.76 -5.16 0.63
N THR A 139 -34.81 -5.44 1.42
CA THR A 139 -34.82 -6.54 2.41
C THR A 139 -35.50 -7.84 1.95
N TYR A 140 -36.16 -7.90 0.80
CA TYR A 140 -36.95 -9.10 0.42
C TYR A 140 -36.60 -9.77 -0.91
N ALA A 141 -35.67 -9.24 -1.71
CA ALA A 141 -35.44 -9.75 -3.08
C ALA A 141 -34.25 -10.72 -3.25
N THR A 142 -33.56 -11.13 -2.17
CA THR A 142 -32.26 -11.84 -2.27
C THR A 142 -32.08 -13.04 -1.32
N GLY A 143 -33.15 -13.63 -0.79
CA GLY A 143 -33.02 -14.80 0.08
C GLY A 143 -32.81 -14.49 1.57
N GLY A 144 -33.53 -13.51 2.12
CA GLY A 144 -33.76 -13.39 3.57
C GLY A 144 -32.68 -12.71 4.41
N LEU A 145 -31.59 -12.19 3.81
CA LEU A 145 -30.57 -11.43 4.54
C LEU A 145 -30.58 -9.94 4.17
N PRO A 146 -30.43 -9.03 5.16
CA PRO A 146 -30.75 -7.60 5.03
C PRO A 146 -29.76 -6.85 4.14
N ILE A 147 -30.24 -6.24 3.05
CA ILE A 147 -29.42 -5.40 2.16
C ILE A 147 -29.61 -3.91 2.47
N LEU A 148 -28.49 -3.18 2.49
CA LEU A 148 -28.30 -1.74 2.79
C LEU A 148 -29.49 -0.93 2.27
N PRO A 149 -30.40 -0.52 3.18
CA PRO A 149 -30.26 0.62 4.11
C PRO A 149 -30.39 0.23 5.59
N SER A 150 -30.62 -1.06 5.86
CA SER A 150 -30.82 -1.64 7.19
C SER A 150 -29.57 -1.66 8.06
N LEU A 151 -28.35 -1.63 7.48
CA LEU A 151 -27.13 -1.43 8.26
C LEU A 151 -27.08 -0.03 8.89
N ILE A 152 -27.63 1.01 8.25
CA ILE A 152 -27.66 2.37 8.82
C ILE A 152 -28.52 2.41 10.09
N THR A 153 -29.64 1.69 10.07
CA THR A 153 -30.53 1.54 11.23
C THR A 153 -29.94 0.60 12.29
N PHE A 154 -29.27 -0.48 11.86
CA PHE A 154 -28.58 -1.42 12.74
C PHE A 154 -27.40 -0.75 13.48
N PHE A 155 -26.58 0.04 12.79
CA PHE A 155 -25.45 0.79 13.37
C PHE A 155 -25.90 1.98 14.22
N LYS A 156 -27.02 2.66 13.88
CA LYS A 156 -27.63 3.66 14.77
C LYS A 156 -28.19 3.04 16.06
N SER A 157 -28.61 1.78 16.02
CA SER A 157 -29.21 1.07 17.16
C SER A 157 -28.19 0.50 18.15
N TYR A 158 -26.89 0.51 17.81
CA TYR A 158 -25.85 -0.09 18.64
C TYR A 158 -25.36 0.84 19.76
N ASN A 159 -25.66 2.15 19.69
CA ASN A 159 -25.10 3.16 20.60
C ASN A 159 -26.08 3.75 21.64
N SER A 160 -27.28 3.17 21.83
CA SER A 160 -28.14 3.56 22.97
C SER A 160 -29.14 2.46 23.34
N ASP A 161 -29.00 1.88 24.53
CA ASP A 161 -29.87 0.79 25.02
C ASP A 161 -31.34 1.22 25.26
N ASP A 162 -31.61 2.50 25.52
CA ASP A 162 -32.98 3.00 25.74
C ASP A 162 -33.86 2.98 24.48
N LYS A 163 -33.26 3.08 23.29
CA LYS A 163 -34.00 3.08 22.01
C LYS A 163 -34.26 1.68 21.45
N LYS A 164 -33.62 0.63 22.00
CA LYS A 164 -33.91 -0.76 21.64
C LYS A 164 -35.33 -1.18 22.03
N LYS A 165 -35.82 -0.70 23.19
CA LYS A 165 -37.17 -1.01 23.67
C LYS A 165 -38.26 -0.35 22.82
N GLU A 166 -38.11 0.94 22.51
CA GLU A 166 -39.07 1.68 21.66
C GLU A 166 -39.20 1.10 20.25
N LEU A 167 -38.10 0.63 19.65
CA LEU A 167 -38.09 0.05 18.30
C LEU A 167 -38.67 -1.37 18.26
N VAL A 168 -38.42 -2.17 19.29
CA VAL A 168 -39.02 -3.50 19.43
C VAL A 168 -40.54 -3.36 19.64
N ASP A 169 -40.97 -2.48 20.55
CA ASP A 169 -42.39 -2.23 20.82
C ASP A 169 -43.15 -1.66 19.60
N ALA A 170 -42.49 -0.83 18.77
CA ALA A 170 -43.07 -0.31 17.53
C ALA A 170 -43.16 -1.35 16.39
N LEU A 171 -42.30 -2.37 16.40
CA LEU A 171 -42.30 -3.46 15.41
C LEU A 171 -43.17 -4.65 15.82
N THR A 172 -43.44 -4.83 17.12
CA THR A 172 -44.30 -5.89 17.66
C THR A 172 -45.69 -5.40 18.08
N GLY A 173 -45.90 -4.08 18.13
CA GLY A 173 -47.16 -3.45 18.51
C GLY A 173 -48.16 -3.28 17.36
N LYS A 174 -49.39 -2.89 17.70
CA LYS A 174 -50.51 -2.68 16.76
C LYS A 174 -50.26 -1.56 15.72
N ASP A 175 -49.21 -0.76 15.89
CA ASP A 175 -48.81 0.33 15.00
C ASP A 175 -47.74 -0.06 13.95
N ALA A 176 -47.31 -1.33 13.93
CA ALA A 176 -46.36 -1.84 12.95
C ALA A 176 -46.95 -1.83 11.52
N GLU A 177 -48.23 -2.18 11.37
CA GLU A 177 -48.90 -2.27 10.06
C GLU A 177 -49.07 -0.91 9.35
N PRO A 178 -49.51 0.17 10.04
CA PRO A 178 -49.57 1.52 9.47
C PRO A 178 -48.20 2.09 9.13
N PHE A 179 -47.16 1.85 9.96
CA PHE A 179 -45.81 2.34 9.74
C PHE A 179 -45.17 1.67 8.51
N LEU A 180 -45.35 0.36 8.35
CA LEU A 180 -44.94 -0.39 7.17
C LEU A 180 -45.69 0.09 5.92
N LYS A 181 -47.03 0.19 5.95
CA LYS A 181 -47.83 0.67 4.80
C LYS A 181 -47.46 2.09 4.35
N LYS A 182 -47.09 2.98 5.27
CA LYS A 182 -46.67 4.35 4.94
C LYS A 182 -45.25 4.41 4.34
N ALA A 183 -44.37 3.50 4.75
CA ALA A 183 -43.02 3.35 4.17
C ALA A 183 -43.04 2.66 2.79
N PHE A 184 -44.00 1.75 2.55
CA PHE A 184 -44.15 1.05 1.26
C PHE A 184 -44.84 1.87 0.16
N ASN A 185 -45.49 3.00 0.48
CA ASN A 185 -46.30 3.79 -0.47
C ASN A 185 -45.53 4.91 -1.23
N THR A 186 -44.20 4.91 -1.20
CA THR A 186 -43.39 5.87 -1.97
C THR A 186 -42.48 5.13 -2.96
N HIS A 187 -42.97 5.02 -4.20
CA HIS A 187 -42.27 4.61 -5.43
C HIS A 187 -41.18 3.54 -5.32
N ILE A 188 -41.61 2.29 -5.11
CA ILE A 188 -40.85 1.13 -5.60
C ILE A 188 -40.86 1.21 -7.14
N ASN A 189 -39.70 1.38 -7.76
CA ASN A 189 -39.58 1.35 -9.21
C ASN A 189 -39.59 -0.12 -9.67
N VAL A 190 -40.78 -0.71 -9.82
CA VAL A 190 -41.01 -2.10 -10.27
C VAL A 190 -40.19 -2.43 -11.53
N ASP A 191 -39.96 -1.43 -12.39
CA ASP A 191 -39.19 -1.54 -13.63
C ASP A 191 -37.69 -1.80 -13.43
N GLN A 192 -37.10 -1.39 -12.31
CA GLN A 192 -35.68 -1.72 -12.01
C GLN A 192 -35.54 -3.17 -11.54
N PHE A 193 -36.53 -3.68 -10.80
CA PHE A 193 -36.53 -5.07 -10.32
C PHE A 193 -36.73 -6.06 -11.47
N SER A 194 -37.62 -5.75 -12.41
CA SER A 194 -37.78 -6.55 -13.63
C SER A 194 -36.50 -6.57 -14.45
N ALA A 195 -35.84 -5.43 -14.64
CA ALA A 195 -34.62 -5.34 -15.45
C ALA A 195 -33.46 -6.19 -14.90
N VAL A 196 -33.21 -6.19 -13.59
CA VAL A 196 -32.18 -7.05 -12.97
C VAL A 196 -32.53 -8.53 -13.09
N ARG A 197 -33.80 -8.89 -12.90
CA ARG A 197 -34.25 -10.28 -13.05
C ARG A 197 -34.16 -10.76 -14.50
N GLU A 198 -34.52 -9.91 -15.44
CA GLU A 198 -34.40 -10.16 -16.88
C GLU A 198 -32.94 -10.33 -17.28
N PHE A 199 -32.03 -9.47 -16.80
CA PHE A 199 -30.61 -9.63 -17.04
C PHE A 199 -30.08 -10.95 -16.49
N ARG A 200 -30.38 -11.29 -15.23
CA ARG A 200 -29.97 -12.56 -14.63
C ARG A 200 -30.47 -13.75 -15.44
N LYS A 201 -31.74 -13.72 -15.86
CA LYS A 201 -32.31 -14.77 -16.71
C LYS A 201 -31.54 -14.87 -18.04
N SER A 202 -31.34 -13.76 -18.75
CA SER A 202 -30.58 -13.76 -20.00
C SER A 202 -29.13 -14.22 -19.83
N PHE A 203 -28.52 -13.94 -18.68
CA PHE A 203 -27.17 -14.41 -18.36
C PHE A 203 -27.14 -15.90 -17.99
N CYS A 204 -28.16 -16.41 -17.28
CA CYS A 204 -28.33 -17.86 -17.08
C CYS A 204 -28.49 -18.57 -18.43
N ASP A 205 -29.39 -18.09 -19.29
CA ASP A 205 -29.65 -18.65 -20.62
C ASP A 205 -28.35 -18.66 -21.45
N LEU A 206 -27.55 -17.58 -21.36
CA LEU A 206 -26.24 -17.48 -22.00
C LEU A 206 -25.25 -18.54 -21.48
N ILE A 207 -25.15 -18.73 -20.17
CA ILE A 207 -24.27 -19.75 -19.57
C ILE A 207 -24.71 -21.15 -20.00
N GLU A 208 -26.01 -21.45 -19.94
CA GLU A 208 -26.55 -22.73 -20.37
C GLU A 208 -26.24 -23.03 -21.84
N ALA A 209 -26.31 -22.01 -22.71
CA ALA A 209 -25.97 -22.14 -24.11
C ALA A 209 -24.48 -22.42 -24.39
N THR A 210 -23.59 -22.22 -23.41
CA THR A 210 -22.18 -22.60 -23.55
C THR A 210 -21.94 -24.11 -23.41
N GLU A 211 -22.95 -24.87 -22.91
CA GLU A 211 -22.84 -26.29 -22.53
C GLU A 211 -21.75 -26.58 -21.49
N LYS A 212 -21.29 -25.57 -20.76
CA LYS A 212 -20.31 -25.74 -19.69
C LYS A 212 -21.02 -25.94 -18.35
N ASP A 213 -20.36 -26.66 -17.46
CA ASP A 213 -20.83 -26.86 -16.10
C ASP A 213 -20.62 -25.62 -15.24
N ARG A 214 -19.61 -24.81 -15.58
CA ARG A 214 -19.24 -23.65 -14.78
C ARG A 214 -18.52 -22.54 -15.54
N VAL A 215 -18.70 -21.31 -15.07
CA VAL A 215 -17.96 -20.12 -15.47
C VAL A 215 -17.24 -19.56 -14.25
N VAL A 216 -15.90 -19.57 -14.31
CA VAL A 216 -15.01 -19.05 -13.27
C VAL A 216 -14.55 -17.66 -13.66
N ILE A 217 -14.90 -16.65 -12.86
CA ILE A 217 -14.64 -15.24 -13.13
C ILE A 217 -13.62 -14.74 -12.10
N LEU A 218 -12.41 -14.44 -12.57
CA LEU A 218 -11.29 -13.94 -11.79
C LEU A 218 -11.26 -12.41 -11.93
N ILE A 219 -11.45 -11.69 -10.84
CA ILE A 219 -11.46 -10.23 -10.78
C ILE A 219 -10.25 -9.79 -9.98
N ASP A 220 -9.39 -8.99 -10.58
CA ASP A 220 -8.12 -8.53 -9.99
C ASP A 220 -8.02 -7.00 -9.93
N ASP A 221 -7.05 -6.51 -9.14
CA ASP A 221 -6.64 -5.10 -9.04
C ASP A 221 -7.80 -4.11 -8.73
N LEU A 222 -8.88 -4.57 -8.08
CA LEU A 222 -9.94 -3.68 -7.61
C LEU A 222 -9.42 -2.64 -6.61
N ASP A 223 -8.48 -3.03 -5.75
CA ASP A 223 -7.84 -2.18 -4.75
C ASP A 223 -6.95 -1.07 -5.35
N ARG A 224 -6.74 -1.04 -6.67
CA ARG A 224 -6.06 0.04 -7.38
C ARG A 224 -6.99 1.09 -7.97
N CYS A 225 -8.28 0.81 -8.05
CA CYS A 225 -9.27 1.73 -8.59
C CYS A 225 -9.58 2.88 -7.63
N LEU A 226 -10.07 3.99 -8.18
CA LEU A 226 -10.68 5.08 -7.43
C LEU A 226 -11.82 4.56 -6.53
N PRO A 227 -12.02 5.13 -5.32
CA PRO A 227 -13.03 4.63 -4.38
C PRO A 227 -14.43 4.44 -4.97
N GLN A 228 -14.88 5.36 -5.82
CA GLN A 228 -16.17 5.26 -6.50
C GLN A 228 -16.25 4.04 -7.42
N HIS A 229 -15.19 3.78 -8.21
CA HIS A 229 -15.15 2.66 -9.14
C HIS A 229 -15.01 1.32 -8.43
N ILE A 230 -14.39 1.27 -7.24
CA ILE A 230 -14.39 0.08 -6.38
C ILE A 230 -15.85 -0.31 -6.06
N ILE A 231 -16.66 0.66 -5.65
CA ILE A 231 -18.07 0.43 -5.34
C ILE A 231 -18.86 0.04 -6.59
N ASP A 232 -18.64 0.74 -7.70
CA ASP A 232 -19.34 0.44 -8.95
C ASP A 232 -19.06 -1.00 -9.41
N ASN A 233 -17.80 -1.46 -9.30
CA ASN A 233 -17.41 -2.83 -9.59
C ASN A 233 -18.03 -3.85 -8.62
N LEU A 234 -18.03 -3.58 -7.31
CA LEU A 234 -18.70 -4.46 -6.33
C LEU A 234 -20.22 -4.55 -6.59
N GLU A 235 -20.86 -3.45 -6.93
CA GLU A 235 -22.26 -3.42 -7.31
C GLU A 235 -22.53 -4.13 -8.65
N ALA A 236 -21.57 -4.11 -9.58
CA ALA A 236 -21.63 -4.85 -10.83
C ALA A 236 -21.62 -6.37 -10.58
N ILE A 237 -20.68 -6.82 -9.75
CA ILE A 237 -20.55 -8.24 -9.35
C ILE A 237 -21.86 -8.76 -8.75
N LYS A 238 -22.55 -7.93 -7.96
CA LYS A 238 -23.86 -8.25 -7.37
C LYS A 238 -24.91 -8.74 -8.39
N LEU A 239 -24.86 -8.22 -9.61
CA LEU A 239 -25.82 -8.61 -10.65
C LEU A 239 -25.65 -10.07 -11.05
N PHE A 240 -24.42 -10.56 -11.00
CA PHE A 240 -24.05 -11.93 -11.31
C PHE A 240 -24.11 -12.87 -10.10
N LEU A 241 -24.10 -12.34 -8.87
CA LEU A 241 -24.29 -13.16 -7.67
C LEU A 241 -25.61 -13.93 -7.76
N ASN A 242 -25.57 -15.20 -7.37
CA ASN A 242 -26.67 -16.17 -7.42
C ASN A 242 -27.08 -16.62 -8.83
N VAL A 243 -26.28 -16.36 -9.86
CA VAL A 243 -26.46 -17.03 -11.15
C VAL A 243 -25.84 -18.43 -11.04
N GLU A 244 -26.64 -19.46 -11.28
CA GLU A 244 -26.17 -20.85 -11.24
C GLU A 244 -24.94 -21.07 -12.12
N LYS A 245 -24.12 -22.06 -11.77
CA LYS A 245 -22.88 -22.40 -12.50
C LYS A 245 -21.80 -21.31 -12.48
N THR A 246 -21.89 -20.27 -11.66
CA THR A 246 -20.85 -19.22 -11.57
C THR A 246 -19.99 -19.33 -10.33
N ALA A 247 -18.68 -19.09 -10.49
CA ALA A 247 -17.72 -18.94 -9.40
C ALA A 247 -16.95 -17.65 -9.58
N PHE A 248 -16.94 -16.78 -8.57
CA PHE A 248 -16.19 -15.52 -8.59
C PHE A 248 -14.98 -15.58 -7.66
N PHE A 249 -13.83 -15.11 -8.12
CA PHE A 249 -12.69 -14.79 -7.29
C PHE A 249 -12.46 -13.28 -7.34
N ILE A 250 -12.43 -12.63 -6.18
CA ILE A 250 -12.23 -11.19 -6.05
C ILE A 250 -10.92 -10.96 -5.31
N ALA A 251 -9.86 -10.67 -6.04
CA ALA A 251 -8.56 -10.32 -5.48
C ALA A 251 -8.49 -8.84 -5.13
N ALA A 252 -8.26 -8.53 -3.85
CA ALA A 252 -8.12 -7.16 -3.37
C ALA A 252 -7.40 -7.09 -2.02
N ASP A 253 -6.84 -5.95 -1.68
CA ASP A 253 -6.55 -5.56 -0.31
C ASP A 253 -7.84 -5.18 0.42
N GLN A 254 -8.17 -5.94 1.47
CA GLN A 254 -9.42 -5.79 2.21
C GLN A 254 -9.52 -4.43 2.90
N ASP A 255 -8.41 -3.90 3.42
CA ASP A 255 -8.39 -2.61 4.11
C ASP A 255 -8.61 -1.46 3.13
N ILE A 256 -8.00 -1.53 1.93
CA ILE A 256 -8.19 -0.51 0.90
C ILE A 256 -9.66 -0.46 0.45
N VAL A 257 -10.25 -1.62 0.15
CA VAL A 257 -11.66 -1.71 -0.26
C VAL A 257 -12.59 -1.26 0.88
N SER A 258 -12.34 -1.70 2.11
CA SER A 258 -13.12 -1.31 3.29
C SER A 258 -13.08 0.21 3.52
N ASN A 259 -11.90 0.83 3.37
CA ASN A 259 -11.73 2.27 3.50
C ASN A 259 -12.41 3.05 2.35
N ALA A 260 -12.40 2.52 1.13
CA ALA A 260 -13.13 3.11 0.01
C ALA A 260 -14.64 3.14 0.28
N ILE A 261 -15.20 2.03 0.76
CA ILE A 261 -16.61 1.93 1.19
C ILE A 261 -16.89 2.93 2.32
N MET A 262 -16.03 3.01 3.33
CA MET A 262 -16.18 3.94 4.44
C MET A 262 -16.16 5.40 3.97
N LYS A 263 -15.30 5.76 3.02
CA LYS A 263 -15.26 7.12 2.48
C LYS A 263 -16.55 7.49 1.77
N GLN A 264 -17.06 6.59 0.92
CA GLN A 264 -18.23 6.88 0.08
C GLN A 264 -19.56 6.85 0.83
N TYR A 265 -19.68 5.97 1.83
CA TYR A 265 -20.91 5.80 2.61
C TYR A 265 -20.82 6.35 4.03
N GLY A 266 -19.67 6.27 4.70
CA GLY A 266 -19.48 6.72 6.09
C GLY A 266 -19.55 8.24 6.24
N GLU A 267 -19.00 9.01 5.30
CA GLU A 267 -19.12 10.48 5.30
C GLU A 267 -20.58 10.94 5.18
N LYS A 268 -21.41 10.21 4.43
CA LYS A 268 -22.86 10.49 4.27
C LYS A 268 -23.68 10.17 5.51
N ILE A 269 -23.14 9.37 6.44
CA ILE A 269 -23.85 8.87 7.63
C ILE A 269 -23.36 9.57 8.92
N GLY A 270 -22.30 10.39 8.84
CA GLY A 270 -21.76 11.12 9.99
C GLY A 270 -21.06 10.22 11.02
N ILE A 271 -20.54 9.07 10.58
CA ILE A 271 -19.83 8.12 11.44
C ILE A 271 -18.33 8.50 11.42
N GLU A 272 -17.83 9.01 12.54
CA GLU A 272 -16.41 9.29 12.73
C GLU A 272 -15.56 8.01 12.82
N LYS A 273 -14.27 8.15 12.48
CA LYS A 273 -13.26 7.09 12.55
C LYS A 273 -13.22 6.42 13.93
N ARG A 274 -13.10 5.09 13.91
CA ARG A 274 -13.36 4.13 14.99
C ARG A 274 -12.55 4.26 16.27
N THR A 275 -13.18 3.78 17.35
CA THR A 275 -12.60 3.13 18.55
C THR A 275 -12.07 1.72 18.21
N ARG A 276 -10.89 1.31 18.71
CA ARG A 276 -10.29 -0.01 18.43
C ARG A 276 -11.23 -1.18 18.83
N GLY A 277 -11.36 -2.19 17.96
CA GLY A 277 -11.95 -3.50 18.30
C GLY A 277 -13.31 -3.86 17.67
N VAL A 278 -13.94 -2.99 16.89
CA VAL A 278 -15.24 -3.24 16.20
C VAL A 278 -15.01 -3.41 14.70
N ARG A 279 -15.68 -4.36 14.01
CA ARG A 279 -15.55 -4.67 12.55
C ARG A 279 -16.01 -3.56 11.61
N SER A 280 -15.29 -3.38 10.48
CA SER A 280 -15.60 -2.58 9.26
C SER A 280 -17.07 -2.35 8.94
N ILE A 281 -17.56 -1.10 8.75
CA ILE A 281 -18.73 -0.94 7.86
C ILE A 281 -18.37 -1.47 6.45
N GLY A 282 -17.13 -1.23 6.02
CA GLY A 282 -16.59 -1.80 4.79
C GLY A 282 -16.45 -3.32 4.83
N GLU A 283 -15.93 -3.91 5.91
CA GLU A 283 -15.88 -5.38 6.08
C GLU A 283 -17.28 -5.99 6.06
N ASP A 284 -18.23 -5.44 6.82
CA ASP A 284 -19.63 -5.92 6.84
C ASP A 284 -20.33 -5.75 5.49
N TYR A 285 -19.90 -4.78 4.68
CA TYR A 285 -20.34 -4.65 3.30
C TYR A 285 -19.77 -5.77 2.43
N MET A 286 -18.46 -6.03 2.53
CA MET A 286 -17.79 -7.09 1.76
C MET A 286 -18.33 -8.49 2.09
N ASP A 287 -18.63 -8.78 3.35
CA ASP A 287 -19.22 -10.06 3.81
C ASP A 287 -20.56 -10.38 3.10
N LYS A 288 -21.22 -9.40 2.46
CA LYS A 288 -22.45 -9.64 1.68
C LYS A 288 -22.21 -10.21 0.28
N PHE A 289 -21.03 -9.99 -0.26
CA PHE A 289 -20.67 -10.41 -1.62
C PHE A 289 -19.75 -11.64 -1.57
N ILE A 290 -19.13 -11.89 -0.43
CA ILE A 290 -18.02 -12.82 -0.27
C ILE A 290 -18.52 -13.99 0.59
N HIS A 291 -18.75 -15.12 -0.06
CA HIS A 291 -19.16 -16.34 0.62
C HIS A 291 -17.99 -16.96 1.40
N ILE A 292 -16.78 -16.91 0.84
CA ILE A 292 -15.58 -17.51 1.42
C ILE A 292 -14.43 -16.48 1.37
N PRO A 293 -14.04 -15.89 2.53
CA PRO A 293 -12.83 -15.08 2.60
C PRO A 293 -11.60 -16.00 2.67
N TYR A 294 -10.67 -15.84 1.73
CA TYR A 294 -9.40 -16.55 1.68
C TYR A 294 -8.25 -15.55 1.76
N ILE A 295 -7.55 -15.51 2.90
CA ILE A 295 -6.42 -14.61 3.12
C ILE A 295 -5.14 -15.33 2.73
N ILE A 296 -4.38 -14.76 1.79
CA ILE A 296 -3.06 -15.25 1.42
C ILE A 296 -2.13 -15.07 2.62
N PRO A 297 -1.50 -16.14 3.13
CA PRO A 297 -0.60 -16.03 4.26
C PRO A 297 0.63 -15.20 3.88
N LYS A 298 1.12 -14.41 4.84
CA LYS A 298 2.46 -13.81 4.72
C LYS A 298 3.49 -14.92 4.71
N LEU A 299 4.54 -14.75 3.91
CA LEU A 299 5.63 -15.73 3.87
C LEU A 299 6.23 -15.91 5.26
N SER A 300 6.67 -17.12 5.57
CA SER A 300 7.59 -17.41 6.68
C SER A 300 9.03 -17.06 6.27
N ASP A 301 9.93 -17.02 7.26
CA ASP A 301 11.35 -16.79 6.97
C ASP A 301 11.92 -17.92 6.08
N GLN A 302 11.46 -19.18 6.25
CA GLN A 302 11.86 -20.30 5.39
C GLN A 302 11.35 -20.17 3.95
N GLU A 303 10.13 -19.65 3.77
CA GLU A 303 9.57 -19.37 2.44
C GLU A 303 10.29 -18.20 1.78
N VAL A 304 10.73 -17.19 2.56
CA VAL A 304 11.60 -16.11 2.05
C VAL A 304 12.94 -16.66 1.58
N GLU A 305 13.60 -17.53 2.36
CA GLU A 305 14.84 -18.20 1.93
C GLU A 305 14.62 -18.93 0.61
N SER A 306 13.57 -19.76 0.54
CA SER A 306 13.20 -20.52 -0.65
C SER A 306 13.00 -19.62 -1.86
N TYR A 307 12.26 -18.52 -1.68
CA TYR A 307 11.97 -17.58 -2.74
C TYR A 307 13.23 -16.87 -3.25
N VAL A 308 14.10 -16.40 -2.34
CA VAL A 308 15.37 -15.76 -2.69
C VAL A 308 16.29 -16.75 -3.43
N THR A 309 16.41 -17.98 -2.94
CA THR A 309 17.19 -19.04 -3.60
C THR A 309 16.69 -19.30 -5.02
N LEU A 310 15.38 -19.47 -5.20
CA LEU A 310 14.79 -19.72 -6.52
C LEU A 310 14.99 -18.54 -7.48
N LEU A 311 14.83 -17.30 -7.00
CA LEU A 311 15.11 -16.12 -7.83
C LEU A 311 16.57 -16.12 -8.29
N LEU A 312 17.53 -16.31 -7.38
CA LEU A 312 18.95 -16.34 -7.72
C LEU A 312 19.27 -17.45 -8.74
N CYS A 313 18.73 -18.66 -8.54
CA CYS A 313 18.84 -19.74 -9.51
C CYS A 313 18.27 -19.35 -10.88
N GLU A 314 17.07 -18.75 -10.93
CA GLU A 314 16.43 -18.31 -12.18
C GLU A 314 17.29 -17.30 -12.94
N SER A 315 18.02 -16.44 -12.23
CA SER A 315 18.82 -15.38 -12.84
C SER A 315 20.15 -15.84 -13.44
N VAL A 316 20.70 -16.95 -12.97
CA VAL A 316 22.05 -17.41 -13.31
C VAL A 316 22.03 -18.67 -14.18
N LEU A 317 21.06 -19.56 -13.96
CA LEU A 317 21.06 -20.87 -14.59
C LEU A 317 20.39 -20.87 -15.97
N SER A 318 20.69 -21.91 -16.76
CA SER A 318 19.98 -22.15 -18.00
C SER A 318 18.49 -22.47 -17.74
N PRO A 319 17.58 -22.21 -18.68
CA PRO A 319 16.16 -22.52 -18.49
C PRO A 319 15.88 -23.99 -18.16
N SER A 320 16.67 -24.93 -18.71
CA SER A 320 16.53 -26.36 -18.41
C SER A 320 16.98 -26.72 -17.00
N ASP A 321 18.11 -26.18 -16.54
CA ASP A 321 18.63 -26.46 -15.20
C ASP A 321 17.72 -25.84 -14.14
N PHE A 322 17.27 -24.60 -14.37
CA PHE A 322 16.31 -23.95 -13.49
C PHE A 322 14.98 -24.69 -13.44
N GLN A 323 14.47 -25.21 -14.57
CA GLN A 323 13.24 -25.99 -14.58
C GLN A 323 13.36 -27.26 -13.74
N ALA A 324 14.54 -27.91 -13.72
CA ALA A 324 14.79 -29.07 -12.87
C ALA A 324 14.70 -28.69 -11.38
N ILE A 325 15.31 -27.58 -10.97
CA ILE A 325 15.24 -27.04 -9.60
C ILE A 325 13.79 -26.68 -9.23
N HIS A 326 13.09 -25.99 -10.13
CA HIS A 326 11.70 -25.57 -9.91
C HIS A 326 10.77 -26.78 -9.72
N ASN A 327 10.94 -27.83 -10.51
CA ASN A 327 10.19 -29.07 -10.38
C ASN A 327 10.49 -29.80 -9.07
N ASP A 328 11.75 -29.79 -8.62
CA ASP A 328 12.14 -30.38 -7.34
C ASP A 328 11.55 -29.61 -6.16
N PHE A 329 11.66 -28.28 -6.17
CA PHE A 329 11.01 -27.39 -5.20
C PHE A 329 9.51 -27.67 -5.07
N GLN A 330 8.79 -27.75 -6.19
CA GLN A 330 7.35 -28.00 -6.20
C GLN A 330 6.97 -29.35 -5.56
N LYS A 331 7.83 -30.36 -5.64
CA LYS A 331 7.64 -31.65 -4.95
C LYS A 331 8.00 -31.53 -3.47
N TYR A 332 9.14 -30.90 -3.17
CA TYR A 332 9.69 -30.78 -1.83
C TYR A 332 8.71 -30.11 -0.86
N ILE A 333 8.09 -29.00 -1.25
CA ILE A 333 7.17 -28.23 -0.38
C ILE A 333 5.88 -28.99 -0.01
N ILE A 334 5.48 -29.99 -0.81
CA ILE A 334 4.31 -30.83 -0.50
C ILE A 334 4.65 -31.78 0.64
N GLU A 335 5.87 -32.31 0.64
CA GLU A 335 6.38 -33.28 1.62
C GLU A 335 6.91 -32.59 2.89
N HIS A 336 7.54 -31.42 2.77
CA HIS A 336 8.29 -30.73 3.83
C HIS A 336 7.72 -29.33 4.11
N LYS A 337 6.47 -29.26 4.56
CA LYS A 337 5.69 -28.01 4.72
C LYS A 337 6.27 -26.96 5.66
N PHE A 338 7.25 -27.31 6.50
CA PHE A 338 7.82 -26.44 7.54
C PHE A 338 9.32 -26.18 7.33
N GLU A 339 9.89 -26.66 6.22
CA GLU A 339 11.32 -26.55 5.92
C GLU A 339 11.54 -25.59 4.74
N GLY A 340 12.69 -24.90 4.76
CA GLY A 340 13.11 -24.05 3.66
C GLY A 340 13.77 -24.86 2.54
N TYR A 341 13.51 -24.48 1.30
CA TYR A 341 14.19 -25.01 0.13
C TYR A 341 15.38 -24.13 -0.23
N GLY A 342 16.57 -24.47 0.27
CA GLY A 342 17.76 -23.62 0.21
C GLY A 342 18.96 -24.32 -0.43
N TRP A 343 20.17 -23.87 -0.04
CA TRP A 343 21.43 -24.39 -0.57
C TRP A 343 21.56 -25.92 -0.45
N ASN A 344 21.13 -26.49 0.67
CA ASN A 344 21.24 -27.93 0.93
C ASN A 344 20.47 -28.78 -0.08
N ASN A 345 19.37 -28.24 -0.63
CA ASN A 345 18.54 -28.90 -1.63
C ASN A 345 19.19 -28.82 -3.02
N ILE A 346 19.79 -27.68 -3.37
CA ILE A 346 20.23 -27.41 -4.74
C ILE A 346 21.72 -27.71 -5.01
N LYS A 347 22.56 -27.86 -3.99
CA LYS A 347 24.04 -27.90 -4.14
C LYS A 347 24.58 -29.00 -5.07
N GLU A 348 23.89 -30.13 -5.19
CA GLU A 348 24.29 -31.24 -6.06
C GLU A 348 23.60 -31.21 -7.43
N MET A 349 22.70 -30.24 -7.67
CA MET A 349 21.97 -30.14 -8.94
C MET A 349 22.86 -29.63 -10.06
N GLN A 350 22.55 -30.07 -11.28
CA GLN A 350 23.24 -29.66 -12.49
C GLN A 350 23.15 -28.14 -12.68
N GLY A 351 24.24 -27.52 -13.12
CA GLY A 351 24.36 -26.06 -13.23
C GLY A 351 24.68 -25.34 -11.91
N VAL A 352 24.34 -25.94 -10.75
CA VAL A 352 24.62 -25.37 -9.42
C VAL A 352 25.98 -25.84 -8.89
N LYS A 353 26.26 -27.14 -8.96
CA LYS A 353 27.47 -27.76 -8.38
C LYS A 353 28.79 -27.10 -8.80
N GLU A 354 28.84 -26.60 -10.03
CA GLU A 354 30.04 -25.99 -10.61
C GLU A 354 30.05 -24.45 -10.50
N ASN A 355 28.96 -23.85 -10.05
CA ASN A 355 28.78 -22.40 -9.99
C ASN A 355 29.14 -21.85 -8.60
N LYS A 356 30.42 -21.51 -8.42
CA LYS A 356 30.95 -20.98 -7.14
C LYS A 356 30.32 -19.64 -6.73
N GLU A 357 29.99 -18.79 -7.69
CA GLU A 357 29.37 -17.48 -7.39
C GLU A 357 27.95 -17.66 -6.87
N LEU A 358 27.14 -18.51 -7.53
CA LEU A 358 25.80 -18.86 -7.08
C LEU A 358 25.84 -19.53 -5.70
N ALA A 359 26.81 -20.43 -5.47
CA ALA A 359 27.01 -21.06 -4.17
C ALA A 359 27.28 -20.03 -3.05
N GLY A 360 28.19 -19.09 -3.32
CA GLY A 360 28.53 -18.03 -2.37
C GLY A 360 27.35 -17.14 -2.04
N ILE A 361 26.67 -16.60 -3.06
CA ILE A 361 25.55 -15.66 -2.84
C ILE A 361 24.33 -16.33 -2.19
N VAL A 362 24.01 -17.58 -2.55
CA VAL A 362 22.88 -18.30 -1.93
C VAL A 362 23.19 -18.60 -0.47
N ALA A 363 24.40 -19.08 -0.15
CA ALA A 363 24.79 -19.32 1.23
C ALA A 363 24.79 -18.03 2.07
N PHE A 364 25.29 -16.93 1.49
CA PHE A 364 25.28 -15.63 2.14
C PHE A 364 23.86 -15.10 2.39
N MET A 365 22.98 -15.21 1.39
CA MET A 365 21.57 -14.79 1.51
C MET A 365 20.80 -15.61 2.54
N ALA A 366 21.07 -16.92 2.66
CA ALA A 366 20.48 -17.76 3.69
C ALA A 366 20.78 -17.26 5.11
N HIS A 367 21.99 -16.74 5.34
CA HIS A 367 22.36 -16.09 6.60
C HIS A 367 21.69 -14.72 6.80
N CYS A 368 21.31 -14.03 5.72
CA CYS A 368 20.59 -12.75 5.75
C CYS A 368 19.06 -12.90 5.79
N THR A 369 18.51 -14.11 5.71
CA THR A 369 17.06 -14.34 5.54
C THR A 369 16.22 -13.62 6.59
N THR A 370 16.61 -13.63 7.85
CA THR A 370 15.88 -12.93 8.92
C THR A 370 15.88 -11.43 8.70
N SER A 371 17.04 -10.86 8.39
CA SER A 371 17.22 -9.44 8.08
C SER A 371 16.42 -9.02 6.83
N ILE A 372 16.40 -9.84 5.77
CA ILE A 372 15.58 -9.66 4.57
C ILE A 372 14.09 -9.69 4.93
N SER A 373 13.68 -10.70 5.70
CA SER A 373 12.29 -10.90 6.12
C SER A 373 11.77 -9.72 6.93
N HIS A 374 12.57 -9.22 7.87
CA HIS A 374 12.24 -8.04 8.68
C HIS A 374 12.19 -6.76 7.82
N SER A 375 13.26 -6.48 7.07
CA SER A 375 13.41 -5.23 6.32
C SER A 375 12.40 -5.09 5.17
N LEU A 376 11.98 -6.22 4.59
CA LEU A 376 11.08 -6.26 3.43
C LEU A 376 9.68 -6.80 3.80
N TYR A 377 9.37 -6.88 5.09
CA TYR A 377 8.07 -7.27 5.62
C TYR A 377 7.53 -8.60 5.07
N ARG A 378 8.44 -9.52 4.69
CA ARG A 378 8.11 -10.81 4.06
C ARG A 378 7.23 -10.66 2.81
N ASN A 379 7.42 -9.56 2.08
CA ASN A 379 6.67 -9.22 0.89
C ASN A 379 7.42 -9.65 -0.39
N PRO A 380 6.89 -10.60 -1.18
CA PRO A 380 7.55 -11.11 -2.39
C PRO A 380 7.97 -10.01 -3.37
N ARG A 381 7.11 -9.01 -3.59
CA ARG A 381 7.38 -7.91 -4.51
C ARG A 381 8.54 -7.04 -4.03
N LEU A 382 8.58 -6.71 -2.74
CA LEU A 382 9.69 -5.95 -2.16
C LEU A 382 10.99 -6.73 -2.21
N ILE A 383 10.97 -8.05 -1.93
CA ILE A 383 12.13 -8.95 -2.05
C ILE A 383 12.69 -8.93 -3.48
N LYS A 384 11.83 -9.15 -4.48
CA LYS A 384 12.25 -9.13 -5.89
C LYS A 384 12.83 -7.76 -6.30
N ARG A 385 12.21 -6.65 -5.88
CA ARG A 385 12.70 -5.29 -6.15
C ARG A 385 14.05 -5.02 -5.50
N PHE A 386 14.22 -5.47 -4.26
CA PHE A 386 15.48 -5.37 -3.54
C PHE A 386 16.60 -6.13 -4.27
N LEU A 387 16.36 -7.37 -4.68
CA LEU A 387 17.33 -8.17 -5.44
C LEU A 387 17.66 -7.56 -6.81
N ASN A 388 16.67 -7.00 -7.51
CA ASN A 388 16.92 -6.26 -8.76
C ASN A 388 17.79 -5.02 -8.53
N ALA A 389 17.52 -4.25 -7.48
CA ALA A 389 18.34 -3.09 -7.13
C ALA A 389 19.77 -3.51 -6.74
N PHE A 390 19.90 -4.62 -6.01
CA PHE A 390 21.19 -5.19 -5.63
C PHE A 390 22.00 -5.59 -6.87
N GLU A 391 21.36 -6.27 -7.83
CA GLU A 391 22.01 -6.68 -9.08
C GLU A 391 22.50 -5.47 -9.89
N ILE A 392 21.66 -4.43 -10.04
CA ILE A 392 22.04 -3.20 -10.73
C ILE A 392 23.24 -2.52 -10.05
N ARG A 393 23.21 -2.39 -8.72
CA ARG A 393 24.30 -1.76 -7.97
C ARG A 393 25.58 -2.59 -7.96
N SER A 394 25.45 -3.91 -7.92
CA SER A 394 26.58 -4.86 -8.03
C SER A 394 27.26 -4.73 -9.40
N GLN A 395 26.48 -4.66 -10.48
CA GLN A 395 27.02 -4.42 -11.83
C GLN A 395 27.68 -3.04 -11.95
N LEU A 396 27.09 -2.00 -11.35
CA LEU A 396 27.70 -0.67 -11.34
C LEU A 396 29.04 -0.65 -10.58
N LEU A 397 29.13 -1.38 -9.46
CA LEU A 397 30.36 -1.56 -8.70
C LEU A 397 31.41 -2.36 -9.51
N GLN A 398 30.96 -3.34 -10.30
CA GLN A 398 31.83 -4.05 -11.24
C GLN A 398 32.45 -3.12 -12.28
N LEU A 399 31.65 -2.20 -12.83
CA LEU A 399 32.10 -1.22 -13.80
C LEU A 399 33.00 -0.12 -13.21
N SER A 400 32.95 0.13 -11.89
CA SER A 400 33.85 1.10 -11.24
C SER A 400 35.28 0.59 -11.04
N GLY A 401 35.53 -0.70 -11.29
CA GLY A 401 36.87 -1.31 -11.22
C GLY A 401 37.30 -1.80 -9.84
N ASN A 402 36.47 -1.64 -8.80
CA ASN A 402 36.75 -2.04 -7.40
C ASN A 402 35.90 -3.23 -6.93
N PHE A 403 35.68 -4.22 -7.80
CA PHE A 403 34.83 -5.36 -7.49
C PHE A 403 35.55 -6.49 -6.75
N SER A 404 34.97 -6.91 -5.64
CA SER A 404 35.36 -8.10 -4.90
C SER A 404 34.10 -8.75 -4.29
N GLU A 405 34.18 -10.05 -3.98
CA GLU A 405 33.11 -10.76 -3.25
C GLU A 405 32.77 -10.04 -1.93
N THR A 406 33.80 -9.57 -1.22
CA THR A 406 33.64 -8.78 0.00
C THR A 406 32.80 -7.53 -0.24
N ASN A 407 33.10 -6.75 -1.27
CA ASN A 407 32.36 -5.52 -1.56
C ASN A 407 30.93 -5.82 -2.03
N LYS A 408 30.70 -6.93 -2.74
CA LYS A 408 29.38 -7.40 -3.14
C LYS A 408 28.52 -7.77 -1.92
N TYR A 409 29.05 -8.51 -0.97
CA TYR A 409 28.33 -8.88 0.25
C TYR A 409 28.12 -7.69 1.20
N LEU A 410 29.10 -6.78 1.29
CA LEU A 410 28.92 -5.52 2.02
C LEU A 410 27.87 -4.61 1.40
N LEU A 411 27.78 -4.54 0.08
CA LEU A 411 26.71 -3.84 -0.61
C LEU A 411 25.35 -4.39 -0.19
N LEU A 412 25.17 -5.71 -0.14
CA LEU A 412 23.92 -6.32 0.32
C LEU A 412 23.59 -5.91 1.75
N LYS A 413 24.54 -6.04 2.69
CA LYS A 413 24.35 -5.64 4.09
C LYS A 413 24.00 -4.17 4.22
N LEU A 414 24.69 -3.32 3.46
CA LEU A 414 24.46 -1.88 3.45
C LEU A 414 23.06 -1.55 2.92
N MET A 415 22.60 -2.24 1.88
CA MET A 415 21.24 -2.08 1.34
C MET A 415 20.15 -2.57 2.31
N LEU A 416 20.41 -3.60 3.12
CA LEU A 416 19.49 -4.04 4.18
C LEU A 416 19.37 -2.95 5.26
N LEU A 417 20.51 -2.41 5.71
CA LEU A 417 20.53 -1.29 6.66
C LEU A 417 19.84 -0.05 6.09
N GLU A 418 20.04 0.26 4.81
CA GLU A 418 19.38 1.36 4.10
C GLU A 418 17.86 1.22 4.12
N THR A 419 17.37 0.00 3.90
CA THR A 419 15.94 -0.28 3.75
C THR A 419 15.19 -0.20 5.08
N SER A 420 15.78 -0.73 6.16
CA SER A 420 15.13 -0.78 7.48
C SER A 420 15.50 0.40 8.39
N HIS A 421 16.69 0.97 8.23
CA HIS A 421 17.26 1.98 9.15
C HIS A 421 17.98 3.11 8.39
N SER A 422 17.23 3.90 7.63
CA SER A 422 17.77 5.00 6.81
C SER A 422 18.62 6.02 7.59
N ILE A 423 18.28 6.26 8.87
CA ILE A 423 19.04 7.15 9.76
C ILE A 423 20.44 6.57 10.05
N LEU A 424 20.52 5.28 10.37
CA LEU A 424 21.78 4.58 10.66
C LEU A 424 22.64 4.45 9.40
N PHE A 425 22.02 4.15 8.26
CA PHE A 425 22.69 4.16 6.96
C PHE A 425 23.34 5.53 6.66
N GLY A 426 22.62 6.63 6.92
CA GLY A 426 23.15 7.98 6.77
C GLY A 426 24.25 8.32 7.79
N GLN A 427 24.15 7.81 9.02
CA GLN A 427 25.18 7.97 10.05
C GLN A 427 26.48 7.26 9.67
N LEU A 428 26.40 6.01 9.22
CA LEU A 428 27.56 5.25 8.75
C LEU A 428 28.22 5.92 7.52
N ASN A 429 27.44 6.54 6.64
CA ASN A 429 28.00 7.30 5.52
C ASN A 429 28.82 8.49 6.01
N ARG A 430 28.32 9.25 7.00
CA ARG A 430 29.06 10.39 7.58
C ARG A 430 30.38 9.93 8.18
N TRP A 431 30.36 8.88 9.00
CA TRP A 431 31.57 8.31 9.59
C TRP A 431 32.56 7.81 8.53
N THR A 432 32.06 7.21 7.45
CA THR A 432 32.87 6.75 6.31
C THR A 432 33.57 7.94 5.64
N ILE A 433 32.86 9.05 5.39
CA ILE A 433 33.43 10.25 4.75
C ILE A 433 34.46 10.91 5.66
N GLU A 434 34.14 11.08 6.95
CA GLU A 434 35.02 11.72 7.95
C GLU A 434 36.32 10.95 8.13
N ASN A 435 36.27 9.61 8.06
CA ASN A 435 37.41 8.74 8.29
C ASN A 435 38.01 8.13 7.00
N LYS A 436 37.81 8.79 5.85
CA LYS A 436 38.39 8.40 4.54
C LYS A 436 38.15 6.92 4.15
N GLY A 437 36.97 6.40 4.46
CA GLY A 437 36.55 5.04 4.09
C GLY A 437 36.51 4.03 5.24
N PHE A 438 37.28 4.25 6.30
CA PHE A 438 37.44 3.29 7.40
C PHE A 438 37.02 3.93 8.74
N SER A 439 35.77 3.75 9.14
CA SER A 439 35.23 4.32 10.39
C SER A 439 35.71 3.54 11.63
N PRO A 440 36.38 4.20 12.60
CA PRO A 440 36.66 3.59 13.91
C PRO A 440 35.38 3.30 14.71
N GLU A 441 34.35 4.14 14.56
CA GLU A 441 33.07 4.02 15.26
C GLU A 441 32.35 2.71 14.89
N ILE A 442 32.27 2.39 13.59
CA ILE A 442 31.62 1.13 13.17
C ILE A 442 32.42 -0.09 13.62
N LYS A 443 33.76 0.00 13.62
CA LYS A 443 34.62 -1.09 14.11
C LYS A 443 34.42 -1.35 15.60
N GLU A 444 34.24 -0.29 16.40
CA GLU A 444 33.92 -0.41 17.81
C GLU A 444 32.54 -1.06 18.00
N LEU A 445 31.53 -0.59 17.25
CA LEU A 445 30.18 -1.15 17.29
C LEU A 445 30.13 -2.63 16.94
N GLU A 446 30.88 -3.08 15.94
CA GLU A 446 30.96 -4.50 15.57
C GLU A 446 31.56 -5.35 16.71
N GLN A 447 32.57 -4.84 17.41
CA GLN A 447 33.16 -5.51 18.58
C GLN A 447 32.21 -5.55 19.78
N GLN A 448 31.47 -4.46 20.01
CA GLN A 448 30.47 -4.39 21.08
C GLN A 448 29.27 -5.30 20.78
N ALA A 449 28.79 -5.33 19.54
CA ALA A 449 27.69 -6.18 19.07
C ALA A 449 28.03 -7.68 19.24
N ALA A 450 29.24 -8.09 18.89
CA ALA A 450 29.72 -9.47 19.06
C ALA A 450 29.70 -9.96 20.53
N LYS A 451 29.71 -9.04 21.50
CA LYS A 451 29.62 -9.34 22.94
C LYS A 451 28.23 -9.07 23.53
N ASP A 452 27.27 -8.63 22.72
CA ASP A 452 25.96 -8.12 23.14
C ASP A 452 26.05 -7.00 24.20
N GLN A 453 27.04 -6.11 24.05
CA GLN A 453 27.38 -5.04 25.00
C GLN A 453 27.48 -3.68 24.29
N ILE A 454 26.54 -3.38 23.39
CA ILE A 454 26.48 -2.06 22.75
C ILE A 454 26.21 -1.00 23.82
N ASP A 455 27.04 0.04 23.83
CA ASP A 455 26.86 1.21 24.68
C ASP A 455 25.59 1.97 24.28
N ILE A 456 24.53 1.76 25.05
CA ILE A 456 23.21 2.33 24.81
C ILE A 456 23.21 3.85 25.01
N GLU A 457 24.12 4.40 25.81
CA GLU A 457 24.17 5.85 26.03
C GLU A 457 24.56 6.61 24.76
N ASN A 458 25.50 6.07 23.99
CA ASN A 458 26.01 6.69 22.77
C ASN A 458 25.41 6.11 21.48
N TYR A 459 24.99 4.84 21.50
CA TYR A 459 24.58 4.11 20.29
C TYR A 459 23.23 3.38 20.44
N LYS A 460 22.29 3.98 21.18
CA LYS A 460 20.95 3.41 21.43
C LYS A 460 20.29 2.80 20.19
N ASP A 461 20.31 3.53 19.07
CA ASP A 461 19.61 3.12 17.84
C ASP A 461 20.31 1.95 17.12
N TRP A 462 21.60 1.70 17.39
CA TRP A 462 22.36 0.56 16.85
C TRP A 462 22.15 -0.75 17.62
N ASN A 463 21.44 -0.72 18.76
CA ASN A 463 21.23 -1.89 19.62
C ASN A 463 19.98 -2.73 19.27
N SER A 464 19.33 -2.47 18.13
CA SER A 464 18.22 -3.34 17.69
C SER A 464 18.73 -4.72 17.27
N LYS A 465 17.86 -5.74 17.38
CA LYS A 465 18.24 -7.14 17.11
C LYS A 465 18.73 -7.33 15.66
N ASP A 466 18.02 -6.75 14.71
CA ASP A 466 18.31 -6.83 13.28
C ASP A 466 19.59 -6.06 12.89
N VAL A 467 19.85 -4.90 13.50
CA VAL A 467 21.12 -4.18 13.27
C VAL A 467 22.30 -4.95 13.85
N LYS A 468 22.16 -5.54 15.05
CA LYS A 468 23.20 -6.39 15.64
C LYS A 468 23.52 -7.60 14.78
N GLU A 469 22.51 -8.24 14.19
CA GLU A 469 22.70 -9.34 13.23
C GLU A 469 23.62 -8.90 12.08
N LEU A 470 23.34 -7.75 11.46
CA LEU A 470 24.19 -7.17 10.40
C LEU A 470 25.60 -6.83 10.89
N LEU A 471 25.77 -6.28 12.09
CA LEU A 471 27.10 -5.93 12.64
C LEU A 471 27.97 -7.16 12.91
N THR A 472 27.37 -8.26 13.38
CA THR A 472 28.11 -9.49 13.72
C THR A 472 28.40 -10.40 12.53
N MET A 473 27.81 -10.12 11.37
CA MET A 473 27.95 -10.92 10.17
C MET A 473 29.22 -10.55 9.38
N GLU A 474 30.01 -11.53 8.96
CA GLU A 474 31.11 -11.30 8.02
C GLU A 474 30.60 -11.21 6.56
N PRO A 475 31.15 -10.32 5.70
CA PRO A 475 32.21 -9.35 6.00
C PRO A 475 31.74 -8.16 6.85
N TYR A 476 32.60 -7.69 7.74
CA TYR A 476 32.36 -6.51 8.59
C TYR A 476 32.37 -5.22 7.77
N PHE A 477 31.52 -4.25 8.09
CA PHE A 477 31.55 -2.90 7.51
C PHE A 477 32.91 -2.23 7.68
N SER A 478 33.64 -2.51 8.76
CA SER A 478 35.00 -2.01 8.96
C SER A 478 36.09 -2.71 8.13
N SER A 479 35.76 -3.77 7.37
CA SER A 479 36.75 -4.61 6.68
C SER A 479 37.28 -4.02 5.36
N CYS A 480 36.58 -3.05 4.76
CA CYS A 480 37.04 -2.38 3.55
C CYS A 480 36.64 -0.90 3.51
N ASP A 481 37.09 -0.20 2.48
CA ASP A 481 36.71 1.18 2.21
C ASP A 481 35.28 1.24 1.66
N LEU A 482 34.34 1.73 2.48
CA LEU A 482 32.91 1.78 2.12
C LEU A 482 32.56 2.87 1.10
N ARG A 483 33.47 3.79 0.74
CA ARG A 483 33.15 4.94 -0.13
C ARG A 483 32.62 4.50 -1.50
N GLU A 484 33.21 3.46 -2.07
CA GLU A 484 32.78 2.89 -3.36
C GLU A 484 31.40 2.21 -3.27
N ILE A 485 31.11 1.56 -2.14
CA ILE A 485 29.83 0.90 -1.88
C ILE A 485 28.72 1.95 -1.68
N TYR A 486 29.04 3.05 -1.01
CA TYR A 486 28.14 4.20 -0.92
C TYR A 486 27.95 4.89 -2.27
N TRP A 487 28.95 4.85 -3.16
CA TRP A 487 28.87 5.52 -4.47
C TRP A 487 27.79 4.92 -5.36
N VAL A 488 27.65 3.59 -5.33
CA VAL A 488 26.56 2.90 -6.03
C VAL A 488 25.20 3.04 -5.32
N SER A 489 25.17 3.53 -4.08
CA SER A 489 23.96 3.73 -3.25
C SER A 489 23.60 5.21 -3.06
N ARG A 490 24.22 6.10 -3.84
CA ARG A 490 24.15 7.56 -3.67
C ARG A 490 22.77 8.16 -3.94
N ASP A 491 21.89 7.46 -4.63
CA ASP A 491 20.52 7.89 -4.92
C ASP A 491 19.62 7.89 -3.68
N LYS A 492 20.05 7.21 -2.61
CA LYS A 492 19.28 6.96 -1.38
C LYS A 492 19.85 7.66 -0.16
N LEU A 493 21.06 8.19 -0.30
CA LEU A 493 21.48 9.27 0.57
C LEU A 493 20.49 10.41 0.34
N ILE A 494 19.84 10.87 1.41
CA ILE A 494 18.98 12.08 1.43
C ILE A 494 19.68 13.25 0.72
N ASP A 495 21.01 13.14 0.68
CA ASP A 495 22.01 14.04 0.20
C ASP A 495 22.94 13.30 -0.77
N GLY A 496 22.51 13.10 -2.03
CA GLY A 496 23.29 12.33 -3.01
C GLY A 496 24.77 12.74 -3.05
N MET A 497 25.66 11.88 -3.55
CA MET A 497 27.11 12.12 -3.59
C MET A 497 27.58 13.40 -4.31
N GLY A 498 26.66 14.22 -4.82
CA GLY A 498 26.73 15.68 -4.69
C GLY A 498 25.32 16.20 -4.45
N GLY A 499 25.00 16.74 -3.26
CA GLY A 499 23.62 17.13 -2.98
C GLY A 499 23.24 17.38 -1.53
N THR A 500 23.92 16.83 -0.53
CA THR A 500 24.20 17.69 0.63
C THR A 500 25.12 18.73 0.06
N THR A 501 24.71 19.99 0.00
CA THR A 501 25.61 20.99 0.56
C THR A 501 26.03 20.40 1.90
N LEU A 502 27.24 19.85 1.96
CA LEU A 502 27.93 19.57 3.21
C LEU A 502 27.79 20.88 3.94
N ILE A 503 26.77 21.02 4.81
CA ILE A 503 26.42 22.31 5.39
C ILE A 503 27.74 22.76 6.00
N PRO A 504 28.40 23.78 5.44
CA PRO A 504 29.78 24.00 5.75
C PRO A 504 29.90 24.17 7.26
N GLU A 505 30.94 23.64 7.88
CA GLU A 505 31.06 23.66 9.35
C GLU A 505 30.94 25.10 9.90
N ARG A 506 31.30 26.11 9.10
CA ARG A 506 31.03 27.53 9.36
C ARG A 506 29.54 27.85 9.57
N ILE A 507 28.63 27.29 8.78
CA ILE A 507 27.18 27.50 8.87
C ILE A 507 26.60 26.79 10.09
N LYS A 508 27.04 25.55 10.36
CA LYS A 508 26.64 24.83 11.59
C LYS A 508 27.07 25.59 12.85
N LYS A 509 28.32 26.08 12.87
CA LYS A 509 28.85 26.90 13.97
C LYS A 509 28.10 28.21 14.11
N LEU A 510 27.80 28.89 13.01
CA LEU A 510 27.03 30.13 13.00
C LEU A 510 25.61 29.93 13.59
N LEU A 511 24.88 28.91 13.14
CA LEU A 511 23.55 28.61 13.67
C LEU A 511 23.61 28.24 15.17
N LYS A 512 24.59 27.42 15.58
CA LYS A 512 24.80 27.07 16.99
C LYS A 512 25.12 28.30 17.84
N MET A 513 25.92 29.22 17.30
CA MET A 513 26.24 30.49 17.96
C MET A 513 24.97 31.32 18.16
N ILE A 514 24.14 31.49 17.12
CA ILE A 514 22.85 32.21 17.19
C ILE A 514 21.91 31.57 18.22
N TYR A 515 21.82 30.24 18.26
CA TYR A 515 20.95 29.51 19.20
C TYR A 515 21.45 29.58 20.65
N SER A 516 22.75 29.82 20.85
CA SER A 516 23.33 30.00 22.19
C SER A 516 23.10 31.40 22.78
N ALA A 517 22.41 32.29 22.06
CA ALA A 517 22.06 33.62 22.55
C ALA A 517 21.07 33.55 23.72
N ASP A 518 21.47 34.11 24.85
CA ASP A 518 20.68 34.24 26.08
C ASP A 518 19.72 35.45 26.05
N THR A 519 19.96 36.42 25.17
CA THR A 519 19.13 37.64 25.03
C THR A 519 18.77 37.94 23.57
N ASP A 520 17.63 38.62 23.37
CA ASP A 520 17.15 39.06 22.06
C ASP A 520 18.14 40.03 21.36
N SER A 521 18.80 40.90 22.13
CA SER A 521 19.82 41.81 21.60
C SER A 521 21.05 41.06 21.06
N LYS A 522 21.50 40.01 21.77
CA LYS A 522 22.64 39.19 21.36
C LYS A 522 22.30 38.31 20.16
N MET A 523 21.09 37.76 20.11
CA MET A 523 20.60 37.00 18.96
C MET A 523 20.57 37.88 17.70
N LYS A 524 20.03 39.10 17.81
CA LYS A 524 20.02 40.06 16.69
C LYS A 524 21.44 40.39 16.21
N GLN A 525 22.37 40.64 17.12
CA GLN A 525 23.77 40.90 16.79
C GLN A 525 24.41 39.71 16.06
N GLN A 526 24.19 38.49 16.53
CA GLN A 526 24.73 37.28 15.89
C GLN A 526 24.08 36.99 14.54
N CYS A 527 22.82 37.37 14.34
CA CYS A 527 22.17 37.31 13.03
C CYS A 527 22.80 38.27 12.00
N GLU A 528 23.54 39.30 12.41
CA GLU A 528 24.25 40.18 11.47
C GLU A 528 25.36 39.44 10.70
N GLU A 529 25.96 38.40 11.30
CA GLU A 529 26.96 37.57 10.63
C GLU A 529 26.38 36.80 9.42
N VAL A 530 25.06 36.63 9.36
CA VAL A 530 24.38 36.00 8.21
C VAL A 530 24.44 36.89 6.96
N LYS A 531 24.60 38.21 7.10
CA LYS A 531 24.76 39.15 5.96
C LYS A 531 25.96 38.82 5.08
N VAL A 532 26.96 38.14 5.63
CA VAL A 532 28.18 37.78 4.92
C VAL A 532 27.96 36.53 4.03
N LEU A 533 26.90 35.77 4.27
CA LEU A 533 26.56 34.61 3.45
C LEU A 533 25.93 35.03 2.13
N ASN A 534 26.28 34.33 1.04
CA ASN A 534 25.71 34.55 -0.28
C ASN A 534 25.40 33.22 -0.99
N GLY A 535 24.50 33.29 -1.98
CA GLY A 535 24.12 32.14 -2.83
C GLY A 535 23.87 30.85 -2.04
N ALA A 536 24.63 29.81 -2.36
CA ALA A 536 24.47 28.47 -1.80
C ALA A 536 24.66 28.37 -0.27
N ASP A 537 25.49 29.24 0.34
CA ASP A 537 25.68 29.24 1.79
C ASP A 537 24.42 29.77 2.49
N LEU A 538 23.86 30.86 1.97
CA LEU A 538 22.65 31.45 2.54
C LEU A 538 21.47 30.47 2.40
N ASP A 539 21.37 29.78 1.26
CA ASP A 539 20.38 28.72 1.06
C ASP A 539 20.56 27.57 2.05
N SER A 540 21.79 27.10 2.26
CA SER A 540 22.09 26.02 3.23
C SER A 540 21.75 26.44 4.67
N PHE A 541 21.99 27.70 5.03
CA PHE A 541 21.61 28.24 6.34
C PHE A 541 20.08 28.23 6.52
N PHE A 542 19.34 28.67 5.50
CA PHE A 542 17.88 28.62 5.55
C PHE A 542 17.34 27.19 5.59
N GLU A 543 17.93 26.24 4.87
CA GLU A 543 17.54 24.83 4.93
C GLU A 543 17.66 24.25 6.34
N MET A 544 18.74 24.57 7.05
CA MET A 544 18.88 24.17 8.47
C MET A 544 17.79 24.77 9.35
N LEU A 545 17.52 26.07 9.17
CA LEU A 545 16.54 26.79 9.97
C LEU A 545 15.11 26.29 9.68
N ASP A 546 14.79 26.03 8.41
CA ASP A 546 13.55 25.43 7.95
C ASP A 546 13.38 24.02 8.55
N GLY A 547 14.43 23.20 8.49
CA GLY A 547 14.43 21.85 9.06
C GLY A 547 14.13 21.86 10.56
N LYS A 548 14.72 22.78 11.33
CA LYS A 548 14.42 22.96 12.75
C LYS A 548 12.96 23.31 13.00
N MET A 549 12.44 24.29 12.26
CA MET A 549 11.06 24.76 12.40
C MET A 549 10.03 23.69 11.98
N LEU A 550 10.35 22.83 11.00
CA LEU A 550 9.50 21.72 10.56
C LEU A 550 9.56 20.50 11.47
N THR A 551 10.72 20.25 12.11
CA THR A 551 10.92 19.09 13.01
C THR A 551 10.25 19.32 14.36
N ASP A 552 10.43 20.51 14.94
CA ASP A 552 9.76 20.93 16.17
C ASP A 552 9.07 22.28 15.95
N SER A 553 7.80 22.19 15.53
CA SER A 553 6.99 23.37 15.26
C SER A 553 6.56 24.15 16.51
N GLU A 554 6.78 23.61 17.72
CA GLU A 554 6.47 24.30 18.98
C GLU A 554 7.68 25.06 19.56
N GLU A 555 8.89 24.80 19.05
CA GLU A 555 10.10 25.52 19.44
C GLU A 555 10.02 27.00 19.01
N THR A 556 10.23 27.93 19.95
CA THR A 556 10.11 29.38 19.67
C THR A 556 11.34 29.95 18.95
N THR A 557 12.51 29.35 19.14
CA THR A 557 13.82 29.87 18.67
C THR A 557 13.88 30.08 17.15
N PRO A 558 13.48 29.12 16.30
CA PRO A 558 13.57 29.28 14.84
C PRO A 558 12.78 30.51 14.33
N TYR A 559 11.61 30.76 14.90
CA TYR A 559 10.75 31.91 14.58
C TYR A 559 11.41 33.24 14.95
N ARG A 560 12.09 33.28 16.10
CA ARG A 560 12.84 34.48 16.56
C ARG A 560 14.01 34.78 15.63
N VAL A 561 14.74 33.74 15.22
CA VAL A 561 15.83 33.88 14.24
C VAL A 561 15.28 34.43 12.92
N TYR A 562 14.22 33.83 12.38
CA TYR A 562 13.57 34.36 11.16
C TYR A 562 13.14 35.82 11.30
N TYR A 563 12.54 36.20 12.43
CA TYR A 563 12.16 37.59 12.69
C TYR A 563 13.37 38.54 12.58
N TYR A 564 14.51 38.21 13.19
CA TYR A 564 15.70 39.07 13.13
C TYR A 564 16.34 39.10 11.74
N LEU A 565 16.36 37.98 11.01
CA LEU A 565 16.83 37.98 9.61
C LEU A 565 15.97 38.90 8.73
N ILE A 566 14.65 38.89 8.95
CA ILE A 566 13.71 39.77 8.24
C ILE A 566 13.88 41.23 8.69
N GLU A 567 14.14 41.47 9.98
CA GLU A 567 14.42 42.82 10.50
C GLU A 567 15.69 43.40 9.85
N LEU A 568 16.73 42.57 9.70
CA LEU A 568 18.03 42.90 9.10
C LEU A 568 18.04 42.94 7.57
N GLU A 569 16.88 42.70 6.93
CA GLU A 569 16.69 42.74 5.47
C GLU A 569 17.56 41.72 4.71
N ILE A 570 17.73 40.51 5.28
CA ILE A 570 18.39 39.41 4.57
C ILE A 570 17.53 38.97 3.39
N ASP A 571 18.15 38.89 2.21
CA ASP A 571 17.49 38.52 0.96
C ASP A 571 16.72 37.20 1.06
N GLY A 572 15.46 37.22 0.64
CA GLY A 572 14.59 36.03 0.60
C GLY A 572 14.06 35.53 1.95
N ALA A 573 14.50 36.09 3.08
CA ALA A 573 14.14 35.60 4.42
C ALA A 573 12.62 35.58 4.66
N TYR A 574 11.91 36.65 4.27
CA TYR A 574 10.46 36.74 4.46
C TYR A 574 9.69 35.71 3.62
N ASN A 575 10.04 35.57 2.34
CA ASN A 575 9.40 34.62 1.44
C ASN A 575 9.63 33.17 1.91
N ARG A 576 10.83 32.86 2.40
CA ARG A 576 11.16 31.54 2.93
C ARG A 576 10.42 31.26 4.23
N PHE A 577 10.37 32.24 5.14
CA PHE A 577 9.56 32.16 6.36
C PHE A 577 8.09 31.87 6.05
N ILE A 578 7.46 32.61 5.14
CA ILE A 578 6.05 32.39 4.77
C ILE A 578 5.84 30.99 4.20
N LYS A 579 6.72 30.53 3.30
CA LYS A 579 6.66 29.19 2.71
C LYS A 579 6.73 28.11 3.79
N THR A 580 7.69 28.19 4.70
CA THR A 580 7.86 27.21 5.78
C THR A 580 6.72 27.29 6.80
N PHE A 581 6.38 28.50 7.24
CA PHE A 581 5.28 28.76 8.18
C PHE A 581 3.94 28.25 7.67
N SER A 582 3.67 28.34 6.37
CA SER A 582 2.41 27.87 5.77
C SER A 582 2.12 26.38 6.02
N ARG A 583 3.17 25.57 6.22
CA ARG A 583 3.08 24.12 6.44
C ARG A 583 2.81 23.76 7.91
N ILE A 584 3.10 24.67 8.83
CA ILE A 584 3.13 24.40 10.29
C ILE A 584 2.38 25.45 11.12
N ALA A 585 1.73 26.43 10.49
CA ALA A 585 1.07 27.55 11.16
C ALA A 585 0.09 27.08 12.25
N GLU A 586 -0.67 26.00 12.01
CA GLU A 586 -1.63 25.44 12.97
C GLU A 586 -1.02 24.98 14.29
N LYS A 587 0.26 24.57 14.28
CA LYS A 587 0.98 24.04 15.44
C LYS A 587 1.95 25.05 16.09
N ALA A 588 2.12 26.22 15.49
CA ALA A 588 3.07 27.21 15.98
C ALA A 588 2.75 27.68 17.42
N PRO A 589 3.78 27.92 18.27
CA PRO A 589 3.59 28.23 19.68
C PRO A 589 3.03 29.64 19.85
N PHE A 590 2.24 29.88 20.89
CA PHE A 590 1.63 31.21 21.09
C PHE A 590 2.65 32.30 21.48
N SER A 591 3.81 31.90 22.01
CA SER A 591 4.91 32.78 22.43
C SER A 591 5.45 33.68 21.31
N ILE A 592 5.25 33.30 20.04
CA ILE A 592 5.72 34.08 18.89
C ILE A 592 4.80 35.24 18.51
N SER A 593 3.64 35.40 19.18
CA SER A 593 2.61 36.37 18.79
C SER A 593 3.13 37.81 18.66
N ASN A 594 4.08 38.20 19.52
CA ASN A 594 4.66 39.54 19.47
C ASN A 594 5.55 39.75 18.24
N TYR A 595 6.31 38.74 17.82
CA TYR A 595 7.14 38.80 16.61
C TYR A 595 6.27 38.85 15.35
N LEU A 596 5.19 38.04 15.31
CA LEU A 596 4.23 38.07 14.20
C LEU A 596 3.51 39.43 14.07
N LYS A 597 3.14 40.08 15.19
CA LYS A 597 2.56 41.44 15.15
C LYS A 597 3.53 42.43 14.51
N LYS A 598 4.79 42.41 14.93
CA LYS A 598 5.83 43.28 14.36
C LYS A 598 6.07 43.00 12.88
N LEU A 599 5.98 41.75 12.43
CA LEU A 599 6.06 41.41 11.01
C LEU A 599 4.85 41.92 10.23
N LEU A 600 3.62 41.78 10.76
CA LEU A 600 2.42 42.36 10.13
C LEU A 600 2.55 43.88 9.99
N ASP A 601 3.03 44.57 11.02
CA ASP A 601 3.26 46.01 10.97
C ASP A 601 4.33 46.38 9.93
N LYS A 602 5.44 45.61 9.84
CA LYS A 602 6.51 45.84 8.86
C LYS A 602 6.04 45.62 7.42
N PHE A 603 5.16 44.65 7.16
CA PHE A 603 4.67 44.31 5.83
C PHE A 603 3.23 44.78 5.55
N ASN A 604 2.80 45.88 6.17
CA ASN A 604 1.51 46.54 5.90
C ASN A 604 0.29 45.58 5.97
N ASN A 605 0.23 44.74 7.00
CA ASN A 605 -0.81 43.74 7.19
C ASN A 605 -0.94 42.78 5.99
N ASP A 606 0.18 42.16 5.62
CA ASP A 606 0.25 41.11 4.61
C ASP A 606 -0.89 40.08 4.77
N LYS A 607 -1.68 39.94 3.70
CA LYS A 607 -2.88 39.08 3.70
C LYS A 607 -2.52 37.60 3.88
N VAL A 608 -1.43 37.14 3.30
CA VAL A 608 -0.99 35.74 3.38
C VAL A 608 -0.59 35.43 4.82
N LEU A 609 0.19 36.30 5.46
CA LEU A 609 0.56 36.11 6.85
C LEU A 609 -0.66 36.15 7.78
N LEU A 610 -1.62 37.05 7.53
CA LEU A 610 -2.89 37.09 8.27
C LEU A 610 -3.68 35.79 8.14
N GLU A 611 -3.85 35.26 6.93
CA GLU A 611 -4.54 34.00 6.68
C GLU A 611 -3.87 32.82 7.41
N LEU A 612 -2.54 32.78 7.41
CA LEU A 612 -1.79 31.75 8.12
C LEU A 612 -1.98 31.86 9.64
N ILE A 613 -2.00 33.08 10.20
CA ILE A 613 -2.29 33.28 11.63
C ILE A 613 -3.71 32.81 11.97
N TYR A 614 -4.69 33.06 11.10
CA TYR A 614 -6.07 32.63 11.29
C TYR A 614 -6.27 31.12 11.33
N LYS A 615 -5.36 30.33 10.73
CA LYS A 615 -5.36 28.86 10.85
C LYS A 615 -5.05 28.39 12.28
N ASN A 616 -4.40 29.21 13.10
CA ASN A 616 -4.06 28.87 14.48
C ASN A 616 -4.98 29.60 15.46
N ASN A 617 -5.94 28.86 16.03
CA ASN A 617 -6.95 29.39 16.95
C ASN A 617 -6.33 30.08 18.18
N LYS A 618 -5.21 29.57 18.71
CA LYS A 618 -4.53 30.13 19.89
C LYS A 618 -3.88 31.47 19.55
N LEU A 619 -3.10 31.53 18.48
CA LEU A 619 -2.47 32.77 18.00
C LEU A 619 -3.52 33.82 17.63
N THR A 620 -4.58 33.43 16.93
CA THR A 620 -5.70 34.31 16.56
C THR A 620 -6.34 34.95 17.78
N ARG A 621 -6.61 34.17 18.83
CA ARG A 621 -7.24 34.68 20.05
C ARG A 621 -6.35 35.70 20.78
N ILE A 622 -5.04 35.49 20.79
CA ILE A 622 -4.07 36.35 21.48
C ILE A 622 -3.76 37.62 20.66
N MET A 623 -3.65 37.48 19.34
CA MET A 623 -3.32 38.59 18.45
C MET A 623 -4.55 39.45 18.14
N PHE A 624 -5.73 38.85 17.98
CA PHE A 624 -6.97 39.51 17.57
C PHE A 624 -8.14 39.21 18.52
N PRO A 625 -8.09 39.64 19.79
CA PRO A 625 -9.13 39.33 20.78
C PRO A 625 -10.52 39.90 20.44
N LYS A 626 -10.64 40.82 19.48
CA LYS A 626 -11.92 41.38 19.00
C LYS A 626 -12.56 40.58 17.85
N ALA A 627 -11.79 39.76 17.11
CA ALA A 627 -12.30 39.00 15.95
C ALA A 627 -13.08 37.74 16.37
N THR A 628 -12.73 37.13 17.51
CA THR A 628 -13.32 35.88 18.03
C THR A 628 -14.71 36.04 18.67
N LYS A 629 -15.23 37.28 18.84
CA LYS A 629 -16.60 37.52 19.32
C LYS A 629 -17.69 37.32 18.25
N LYS A 630 -17.33 37.18 16.97
CA LYS A 630 -18.30 37.04 15.86
C LYS A 630 -18.53 35.60 15.38
N THR A 631 -17.75 34.62 15.83
CA THR A 631 -17.84 33.22 15.37
C THR A 631 -18.57 32.28 16.34
N ASN A 632 -19.02 32.78 17.51
CA ASN A 632 -19.86 32.05 18.46
C ASN A 632 -21.30 32.61 18.52
N LYS A 633 -21.86 33.04 17.39
CA LYS A 633 -23.28 33.36 17.25
C LYS A 633 -23.88 32.66 16.05
#